data_AF-A0A1I1Z4D6-F1
#
_entry.id   AF-A0A1I1Z4D6-F1
#
_cell.length_a   1.000
_cell.length_b   1.000
_cell.length_c   1.000
_cell.angle_alpha   90.00
_cell.angle_beta   90.00
_cell.angle_gamma   90.00
#
_symmetry.space_group_name_H-M   'P 1'
#
loop_
_entity.id
_entity.type
_entity.pdbx_description
1 polymer ?
#
loop_
_entity_poly.entity_id
_entity_poly.type
_entity_poly.pdbx_seq_one_letter_code
_entity_poly.pdbx_strand_id
1 'polypeptide(L)'
;MWLLSGIGGVILAYFLNRMAVTKYKRRAIIYLVPAIEETCKTVAGYLTSSILLSHLIFGIAEAVNDYIKASYKINLRASILSILSHSFFGITSYILVMQTNIFLAIIVTSLIHGLWNRLVLR
;
A
#
# COMPACT_ATOMS: atom_id res chain seq x y z
N MET A 1 6.13 -19.52 -0.34
CA MET A 1 4.70 -19.19 -0.11
C MET A 1 4.53 -17.72 0.29
N TRP A 2 5.22 -17.26 1.33
CA TRP A 2 5.24 -15.89 1.86
C TRP A 2 5.64 -14.78 0.87
N LEU A 3 6.68 -15.00 0.07
CA LEU A 3 7.11 -14.04 -0.96
C LEU A 3 6.12 -13.97 -2.13
N LEU A 4 5.53 -15.13 -2.47
CA LEU A 4 4.62 -15.28 -3.60
C LEU A 4 3.26 -14.60 -3.34
N SER A 5 2.78 -14.60 -2.09
CA SER A 5 1.55 -13.88 -1.72
C SER A 5 1.75 -12.36 -1.75
N GLY A 6 2.89 -11.87 -1.27
CA GLY A 6 3.26 -10.46 -1.38
C GLY A 6 3.32 -9.99 -2.84
N ILE A 7 4.01 -10.75 -3.70
CA ILE A 7 4.11 -10.44 -5.14
C ILE A 7 2.75 -10.54 -5.84
N GLY A 8 1.95 -11.58 -5.55
CA GLY A 8 0.62 -11.73 -6.11
C GLY A 8 -0.31 -10.58 -5.73
N GLY A 9 -0.25 -10.13 -4.47
CA GLY A 9 -0.96 -8.94 -4.00
C GLY A 9 -0.54 -7.68 -4.75
N VAL A 10 0.77 -7.45 -4.94
CA VAL A 10 1.30 -6.30 -5.70
C VAL A 10 0.77 -6.31 -7.13
N ILE A 11 0.82 -7.46 -7.81
CA ILE A 11 0.35 -7.59 -9.19
C ILE A 11 -1.14 -7.29 -9.28
N LEU A 12 -1.96 -7.87 -8.40
CA LEU A 12 -3.40 -7.63 -8.39
C LEU A 12 -3.71 -6.14 -8.13
N ALA A 13 -3.08 -5.56 -7.12
CA ALA A 13 -3.24 -4.15 -6.78
C ALA A 13 -2.85 -3.26 -7.96
N TYR A 14 -1.75 -3.56 -8.67
CA TYR A 14 -1.33 -2.79 -9.84
C TYR A 14 -2.40 -2.72 -10.93
N PHE A 15 -3.02 -3.85 -11.28
CA PHE A 15 -4.08 -3.87 -12.29
C PHE A 15 -5.33 -3.11 -11.84
N LEU A 16 -5.79 -3.35 -10.61
CA LEU A 16 -6.96 -2.69 -10.04
C LEU A 16 -6.73 -1.17 -9.89
N ASN A 17 -5.55 -0.76 -9.43
CA ASN A 17 -5.13 0.63 -9.34
C ASN A 17 -5.13 1.29 -10.72
N ARG A 18 -4.61 0.62 -11.74
CA ARG A 18 -4.61 1.15 -13.12
C ARG A 18 -6.04 1.40 -13.61
N MET A 19 -6.97 0.47 -13.38
CA MET A 19 -8.38 0.64 -13.73
C MET A 19 -9.05 1.78 -12.94
N ALA A 20 -8.75 1.91 -11.66
CA ALA A 20 -9.25 2.99 -10.80
C ALA A 20 -8.75 4.37 -11.28
N VAL A 21 -7.47 4.48 -11.57
CA VAL A 21 -6.81 5.73 -11.98
C VAL A 21 -7.24 6.16 -13.37
N THR A 22 -7.45 5.25 -14.32
CA THR A 22 -7.93 5.63 -15.67
C THR A 22 -9.33 6.26 -15.62
N LYS A 23 -10.20 5.77 -14.74
CA LYS A 23 -11.57 6.28 -14.60
C LYS A 23 -11.69 7.52 -13.71
N TYR A 24 -11.01 7.53 -12.56
CA TYR A 24 -11.22 8.55 -11.52
C TYR A 24 -10.01 9.48 -11.29
N LYS A 25 -8.91 9.29 -12.03
CA LYS A 25 -7.70 10.13 -12.02
C LYS A 25 -7.16 10.36 -10.60
N ARG A 26 -6.85 11.62 -10.23
CA ARG A 26 -6.28 12.00 -8.94
C ARG A 26 -7.16 11.60 -7.74
N ARG A 27 -8.49 11.61 -7.90
CA ARG A 27 -9.39 11.16 -6.81
C ARG A 27 -9.21 9.68 -6.52
N ALA A 28 -8.89 8.87 -7.54
CA ALA A 28 -8.58 7.45 -7.35
C ALA A 28 -7.36 7.27 -6.45
N ILE A 29 -6.28 8.03 -6.70
CA ILE A 29 -5.01 7.93 -5.96
C ILE A 29 -5.20 8.26 -4.46
N ILE A 30 -6.11 9.18 -4.14
CA ILE A 30 -6.35 9.60 -2.75
C ILE A 30 -7.32 8.68 -2.01
N TYR A 31 -8.32 8.11 -2.69
CA TYR A 31 -9.42 7.40 -2.02
C TYR A 31 -9.53 5.93 -2.38
N LEU A 32 -9.42 5.59 -3.67
CA LEU A 32 -9.74 4.25 -4.17
C LEU A 32 -8.51 3.33 -4.20
N VAL A 33 -7.35 3.85 -4.61
CA VAL A 33 -6.07 3.15 -4.64
C VAL A 33 -5.67 2.66 -3.23
N PRO A 34 -5.71 3.50 -2.18
CA PRO A 34 -5.44 3.02 -0.82
C PRO A 34 -6.35 1.87 -0.40
N ALA A 35 -7.65 1.95 -0.68
CA ALA A 35 -8.60 0.89 -0.34
C ALA A 35 -8.28 -0.43 -1.06
N ILE A 36 -7.96 -0.37 -2.35
CA ILE A 36 -7.56 -1.53 -3.15
C ILE A 36 -6.28 -2.15 -2.57
N GLU A 37 -5.27 -1.32 -2.34
CA GLU A 37 -3.97 -1.77 -1.91
C GLU A 37 -3.97 -2.36 -0.51
N GLU A 38 -4.57 -1.69 0.47
CA GLU A 38 -4.65 -2.19 1.84
C GLU A 38 -5.46 -3.48 1.92
N THR A 39 -6.50 -3.62 1.08
CA THR A 39 -7.21 -4.89 0.92
C THR A 39 -6.28 -5.98 0.39
N CYS A 40 -5.55 -5.72 -0.71
CA CYS A 40 -4.66 -6.71 -1.31
C CYS A 40 -3.52 -7.12 -0.35
N LYS A 41 -2.85 -6.15 0.27
CA LYS A 41 -1.78 -6.36 1.25
C LYS A 41 -2.25 -7.16 2.46
N THR A 42 -3.34 -6.71 3.07
CA THR A 42 -3.81 -7.29 4.34
C THR A 42 -4.40 -8.68 4.11
N VAL A 43 -5.18 -8.91 3.04
CA VAL A 43 -5.72 -10.24 2.73
C VAL A 43 -4.61 -11.21 2.35
N ALA A 44 -3.70 -10.83 1.45
CA ALA A 44 -2.58 -11.69 1.05
C ALA A 44 -1.69 -12.03 2.26
N GLY A 45 -1.37 -11.02 3.07
CA GLY A 45 -0.61 -11.19 4.29
C GLY A 45 -1.34 -12.01 5.34
N TYR A 46 -2.66 -11.88 5.49
CA TYR A 46 -3.45 -12.66 6.45
C TYR A 46 -3.47 -14.14 6.07
N LEU A 47 -3.73 -14.45 4.80
CA LEU A 47 -3.77 -15.83 4.28
C LEU A 47 -2.42 -16.54 4.38
N THR A 48 -1.32 -15.79 4.36
CA THR A 48 0.02 -16.35 4.56
C THR A 48 0.61 -16.04 5.92
N SER A 49 -0.14 -15.53 6.90
CA SER A 49 0.37 -15.16 8.22
C SER A 49 1.56 -14.16 8.24
N SER A 50 1.67 -13.31 7.22
CA SER A 50 2.74 -12.32 7.05
C SER A 50 2.27 -10.96 6.55
N ILE A 51 1.33 -10.37 7.27
CA ILE A 51 0.83 -9.01 7.02
C ILE A 51 1.98 -8.01 6.90
N LEU A 52 2.95 -8.04 7.83
CA LEU A 52 4.11 -7.13 7.82
C LEU A 52 4.96 -7.28 6.54
N LEU A 53 5.29 -8.51 6.16
CA LEU A 53 6.11 -8.76 4.97
C LEU A 53 5.38 -8.36 3.68
N SER A 54 4.07 -8.60 3.60
CA SER A 54 3.27 -8.20 2.43
C SER A 54 3.31 -6.67 2.24
N HIS A 55 3.15 -5.90 3.32
CA HIS A 55 3.24 -4.44 3.25
C HIS A 55 4.66 -3.96 2.94
N LEU A 56 5.69 -4.60 3.48
CA LEU A 56 7.08 -4.27 3.17
C LEU A 56 7.39 -4.49 1.68
N ILE A 57 6.91 -5.58 1.08
CA ILE A 57 7.09 -5.87 -0.36
C ILE A 57 6.40 -4.80 -1.21
N PHE A 58 5.20 -4.36 -0.83
CA PHE A 58 4.53 -3.23 -1.49
C PHE A 58 5.34 -1.93 -1.37
N GLY A 59 5.84 -1.61 -0.17
CA GLY A 59 6.69 -0.44 0.05
C GLY A 59 7.97 -0.46 -0.80
N ILE A 60 8.60 -1.63 -0.97
CA ILE A 60 9.75 -1.80 -1.86
C ILE A 60 9.35 -1.61 -3.32
N ALA A 61 8.23 -2.19 -3.76
CA ALA A 61 7.76 -2.06 -5.14
C ALA A 61 7.44 -0.59 -5.49
N GLU A 62 6.79 0.13 -4.58
CA GLU A 62 6.55 1.57 -4.75
C GLU A 62 7.83 2.38 -4.68
N ALA A 63 8.75 2.06 -3.76
CA ALA A 63 10.03 2.76 -3.67
C ALA A 63 10.84 2.65 -4.97
N VAL A 64 10.88 1.47 -5.59
CA VAL A 64 11.51 1.30 -6.91
C VAL A 64 10.81 2.15 -7.97
N ASN A 65 9.48 2.14 -7.99
CA ASN A 65 8.70 2.94 -8.94
C ASN A 65 8.91 4.45 -8.74
N ASP A 66 8.94 4.93 -7.50
CA ASP A 66 9.17 6.32 -7.13
C ASP A 66 10.59 6.76 -7.45
N TYR A 67 11.58 5.90 -7.21
CA TYR A 67 12.97 6.18 -7.58
C TYR A 67 13.13 6.45 -9.08
N ILE A 68 12.43 5.66 -9.90
CA ILE A 68 12.51 5.70 -11.36
C ILE A 68 11.69 6.87 -11.92
N LYS A 69 10.51 7.15 -11.37
CA LYS A 69 9.56 8.11 -11.96
C LYS A 69 9.63 9.52 -11.37
N ALA A 70 10.07 9.67 -10.13
CA ALA A 70 10.18 10.99 -9.52
C ALA A 70 11.42 11.73 -10.05
N SER A 71 11.40 13.06 -9.95
CA SER A 71 12.56 13.87 -10.35
C SER A 71 13.78 13.55 -9.46
N TYR A 72 14.99 13.66 -10.03
CA TYR A 72 16.26 13.39 -9.33
C TYR A 72 16.40 14.14 -7.99
N LYS A 73 15.77 15.29 -7.83
CA LYS A 73 15.81 16.08 -6.58
C LYS A 73 15.09 15.40 -5.41
N ILE A 74 14.10 14.56 -5.67
CA ILE A 74 13.23 13.97 -4.64
C ILE A 74 13.16 12.45 -4.70
N ASN A 75 13.67 11.80 -5.74
CA ASN A 75 13.48 10.37 -5.97
C ASN A 75 13.92 9.49 -4.79
N LEU A 76 15.08 9.75 -4.20
CA LEU A 76 15.58 9.02 -3.04
C LEU A 76 14.68 9.24 -1.81
N ARG A 77 14.24 10.49 -1.57
CA ARG A 77 13.34 10.81 -0.46
C ARG A 77 11.98 10.14 -0.63
N ALA A 78 11.41 10.17 -1.84
CA ALA A 78 10.16 9.50 -2.17
C ALA A 78 10.27 7.98 -1.95
N SER A 79 11.38 7.38 -2.40
CA SER A 79 11.64 5.95 -2.23
C SER A 79 11.71 5.54 -0.76
N ILE A 80 12.46 6.30 0.06
CA ILE A 80 12.57 6.05 1.50
C ILE A 80 11.20 6.22 2.17
N LEU A 81 10.47 7.29 1.84
CA LEU A 81 9.14 7.53 2.37
C LEU A 81 8.15 6.41 2.01
N SER A 82 8.24 5.83 0.81
CA SER A 82 7.43 4.67 0.40
C SER A 82 7.71 3.45 1.28
N ILE A 83 8.96 3.09 1.56
CA ILE A 83 9.24 1.96 2.45
C ILE A 83 8.73 2.23 3.88
N LEU A 84 8.96 3.44 4.40
CA LEU A 84 8.58 3.79 5.76
C LEU A 84 7.06 3.86 5.95
N SER A 85 6.34 4.51 5.04
CA SER A 85 4.88 4.64 5.12
C SER A 85 4.20 3.27 5.03
N HIS A 86 4.60 2.43 4.07
CA HIS A 86 4.02 1.09 3.94
C HIS A 86 4.38 0.17 5.09
N SER A 87 5.59 0.29 5.66
CA SER A 87 5.93 -0.44 6.90
C SER A 87 5.04 -0.01 8.07
N PHE A 88 4.78 1.29 8.21
CA PHE A 88 3.85 1.83 9.22
C PHE A 88 2.42 1.34 9.01
N PHE A 89 1.94 1.33 7.76
CA PHE A 89 0.64 0.75 7.39
C PHE A 89 0.58 -0.74 7.73
N GLY A 90 1.64 -1.50 7.47
CA GLY A 90 1.74 -2.91 7.82
C GLY A 90 1.65 -3.16 9.33
N ILE A 91 2.35 -2.37 10.13
CA ILE A 91 2.27 -2.44 11.61
C ILE A 91 0.85 -2.12 12.07
N THR A 92 0.25 -1.07 11.53
CA THR A 92 -1.13 -0.66 11.86
C THR A 92 -2.12 -1.77 11.53
N SER A 93 -2.07 -2.31 10.32
CA SER A 93 -2.91 -3.42 9.86
C SER A 93 -2.70 -4.67 10.72
N TYR A 94 -1.45 -5.02 11.06
CA TYR A 94 -1.15 -6.19 11.89
C TYR A 94 -1.76 -6.06 13.29
N ILE A 95 -1.55 -4.92 13.97
CA ILE A 95 -2.10 -4.67 15.31
C ILE A 95 -3.64 -4.74 15.27
N LEU A 96 -4.26 -4.09 14.29
CA LEU A 96 -5.72 -4.07 14.18
C LEU A 96 -6.29 -5.46 13.87
N VAL A 97 -5.65 -6.25 13.01
CA VAL A 97 -6.06 -7.65 12.76
C VAL A 97 -6.01 -8.46 14.06
N MET A 98 -4.94 -8.30 14.85
CA MET A 98 -4.75 -9.07 16.08
C MET A 98 -5.69 -8.64 17.22
N GLN A 99 -6.08 -7.37 17.28
CA GLN A 99 -6.92 -6.82 18.35
C GLN A 99 -8.41 -6.79 18.01
N THR A 100 -8.75 -6.78 16.72
CA THR A 100 -10.13 -6.57 16.27
C THR A 100 -10.52 -7.57 15.18
N ASN A 101 -10.50 -7.17 13.92
CA ASN A 101 -10.75 -8.03 12.77
C ASN A 101 -10.11 -7.43 11.49
N ILE A 102 -10.05 -8.25 10.45
CA ILE A 102 -9.46 -7.87 9.16
C ILE A 102 -10.18 -6.70 8.47
N PHE A 103 -11.50 -6.59 8.60
CA PHE A 103 -12.26 -5.53 7.95
C PHE A 103 -11.94 -4.16 8.54
N LEU A 104 -11.87 -4.06 9.88
CA LEU A 104 -11.53 -2.81 10.55
C LEU A 104 -10.08 -2.40 10.25
N ALA A 105 -9.16 -3.36 10.22
CA ALA A 105 -7.77 -3.12 9.81
C ALA A 105 -7.69 -2.51 8.41
N ILE A 106 -8.36 -3.10 7.43
CA ILE A 106 -8.39 -2.59 6.04
C ILE A 106 -8.98 -1.18 6.00
N ILE A 107 -10.15 -0.95 6.63
CA ILE A 107 -10.82 0.35 6.61
C ILE A 107 -9.91 1.44 7.21
N VAL A 108 -9.39 1.21 8.41
CA VAL A 108 -8.59 2.22 9.12
C VAL A 108 -7.29 2.51 8.39
N THR A 109 -6.53 1.46 8.00
CA THR A 109 -5.27 1.66 7.28
C THR A 109 -5.50 2.33 5.92
N SER A 110 -6.61 2.03 5.23
CA SER A 110 -6.98 2.70 3.97
C SER A 110 -7.22 4.20 4.15
N LEU A 111 -7.88 4.60 5.25
CA LEU A 111 -8.11 6.02 5.56
C LEU A 111 -6.79 6.74 5.88
N ILE A 112 -5.92 6.10 6.66
CA ILE A 112 -4.58 6.64 6.99
C ILE A 112 -3.74 6.79 5.72
N HIS A 113 -3.71 5.76 4.86
CA HIS A 113 -2.98 5.79 3.61
C HIS A 113 -3.57 6.84 2.64
N GLY A 114 -4.89 6.93 2.51
CA GLY A 114 -5.51 7.99 1.71
C GLY A 114 -5.19 9.40 2.22
N LEU A 115 -5.12 9.58 3.54
CA LEU A 115 -4.66 10.84 4.14
C LEU A 115 -3.19 11.11 3.81
N TRP A 116 -2.32 10.11 3.90
CA TRP A 116 -0.92 10.22 3.50
C TRP A 116 -0.78 10.65 2.03
N ASN A 117 -1.50 9.99 1.11
CA ASN A 117 -1.50 10.36 -0.31
C ASN A 117 -1.98 11.79 -0.54
N ARG A 118 -3.00 12.24 0.21
CA ARG A 118 -3.44 13.63 0.16
C ARG A 118 -2.35 14.61 0.62
N LEU A 119 -1.60 14.27 1.66
CA LEU A 119 -0.55 15.13 2.20
C LEU A 119 0.65 15.22 1.26
N VAL A 120 1.07 14.10 0.67
CA VAL A 120 2.22 14.04 -0.24
C VAL A 120 1.92 14.65 -1.61
N LEU A 121 0.68 14.53 -2.10
CA LEU A 121 0.27 15.07 -3.41
C LEU A 121 -0.16 16.55 -3.37
N ARG A 122 -0.02 17.25 -2.23
CA ARG A 122 -0.29 18.69 -2.13
C ARG A 122 0.85 19.48 -2.75
#